data_AF-A0A9E1MBF8-F1
#
_entry.id   AF-A0A9E1MBF8-F1
#
_cell.length_a   1.000
_cell.length_b   1.000
_cell.length_c   1.000
_cell.angle_alpha   90.00
_cell.angle_beta   90.00
_cell.angle_gamma   90.00
#
_symmetry.space_group_name_H-M   'P 1'
#
loop_
_entity.id
_entity.type
_entity.pdbx_description
1 polymer ?
#
loop_
_entity_poly.entity_id
_entity_poly.type
_entity_poly.pdbx_seq_one_letter_code
_entity_poly.pdbx_strand_id
1 'polypeptide(L)' 'EGVEGRVAYKGTLEDTVFQMIGGIRSGMGYCGCPTIEDLKEKGQFVKISAAALRESHPHDIHITKEAPNYSIEE' A
#
# COMPACT_ATOMS: atom_id res chain seq x y z
N GLU A 1 10.51 -9.07 -25.18
CA GLU A 1 9.85 -9.38 -23.89
C GLU A 1 10.11 -8.31 -22.83
N GLY A 2 10.46 -7.08 -23.22
CA GLY A 2 10.61 -5.94 -22.32
C GLY A 2 10.17 -4.66 -23.01
N VAL A 3 9.82 -3.65 -22.22
CA VAL A 3 9.45 -2.30 -22.65
C VAL A 3 10.26 -1.29 -21.85
N GLU A 4 10.51 -0.12 -22.44
CA GLU A 4 11.21 0.99 -21.80
C GLU A 4 10.20 2.05 -21.36
N GLY A 5 10.44 2.68 -20.21
CA GLY A 5 9.56 3.67 -19.64
C GLY A 5 10.28 4.60 -18.68
N ARG A 6 9.55 5.59 -18.16
CA ARG A 6 10.05 6.53 -17.15
C ARG A 6 9.11 6.49 -15.96
N VAL A 7 9.66 6.73 -14.78
CA VAL A 7 8.93 6.85 -13.53
C VAL A 7 9.31 8.16 -12.85
N ALA A 8 8.41 8.68 -12.01
CA ALA A 8 8.68 9.88 -11.24
C ALA A 8 9.85 9.66 -10.27
N TYR A 9 10.66 10.70 -10.05
CA TYR A 9 11.64 10.70 -8.98
C TYR A 9 10.93 10.66 -7.61
N LYS A 10 11.34 9.73 -6.73
CA LYS A 10 10.66 9.44 -5.46
C LYS A 10 11.38 9.95 -4.20
N GLY A 11 12.39 10.80 -4.36
CA GLY A 11 13.19 11.29 -3.23
C GLY A 11 14.26 10.29 -2.79
N THR A 12 14.52 10.23 -1.48
CA THR A 12 15.56 9.34 -0.95
C THR A 12 15.02 7.93 -0.76
N LEU A 13 15.93 6.95 -0.72
CA LEU A 13 15.57 5.57 -0.40
C LEU A 13 14.93 5.46 1.00
N GLU A 14 15.45 6.23 1.96
CA GLU A 14 14.99 6.23 3.35
C GLU A 14 13.50 6.59 3.44
N ASP A 15 13.06 7.63 2.74
CA ASP A 15 11.66 8.07 2.73
C ASP A 15 10.72 6.96 2.27
N THR A 16 11.10 6.26 1.20
CA THR A 16 10.32 5.15 0.63
C THR A 16 10.26 3.96 1.59
N VAL A 17 11.41 3.55 2.13
CA VAL A 17 11.50 2.43 3.07
C VAL A 17 10.72 2.73 4.34
N PHE A 18 10.76 3.97 4.83
CA PHE A 18 10.01 4.39 6.01
C PHE A 18 8.49 4.20 5.81
N GLN A 19 7.95 4.66 4.68
CA GLN A 19 6.53 4.46 4.35
C GLN A 19 6.16 2.98 4.20
N MET A 20 7.01 2.18 3.54
CA MET A 20 6.78 0.74 3.38
C MET A 20 6.73 0.00 4.73
N ILE A 21 7.71 0.26 5.61
CA ILE A 21 7.75 -0.35 6.95
C ILE A 21 6.58 0.13 7.81
N GLY A 22 6.19 1.41 7.70
CA GLY A 22 5.00 1.94 8.36
C GLY A 22 3.72 1.20 7.96
N GLY A 23 3.52 0.96 6.65
CA GLY A 23 2.40 0.19 6.13
C GLY A 23 2.37 -1.25 6.64
N ILE A 24 3.52 -1.95 6.60
CA ILE A 24 3.65 -3.33 7.09
C ILE A 24 3.28 -3.40 8.59
N ARG A 25 3.83 -2.50 9.41
CA ARG A 25 3.54 -2.47 10.85
C ARG A 25 2.07 -2.15 11.14
N SER A 26 1.46 -1.25 10.37
CA SER A 26 0.03 -0.97 10.50
C SER A 26 -0.81 -2.22 10.20
N GLY A 27 -0.50 -2.96 9.13
CA GLY A 27 -1.19 -4.20 8.78
C GLY A 27 -1.01 -5.29 9.86
N MET A 28 0.22 -5.48 10.33
CA MET A 28 0.53 -6.38 11.45
C MET A 28 -0.25 -6.02 12.72
N GLY A 29 -0.43 -4.72 12.99
CA GLY A 29 -1.26 -4.22 14.08
C GLY A 29 -2.73 -4.60 13.94
N TYR A 30 -3.33 -4.40 12.76
CA TYR A 30 -4.71 -4.81 12.48
C TYR A 30 -4.93 -6.32 12.61
N CYS A 31 -3.95 -7.12 12.22
CA CYS A 31 -4.00 -8.58 12.33
C CYS A 31 -3.58 -9.11 13.71
N GLY A 32 -3.17 -8.26 14.65
CA GLY A 32 -2.69 -8.70 15.97
C GLY A 32 -1.44 -9.60 15.91
N CYS A 33 -0.58 -9.40 14.91
CA CYS A 33 0.58 -10.24 14.61
C CYS A 33 1.88 -9.53 15.02
N PRO A 34 2.51 -9.88 16.16
CA PRO A 34 3.72 -9.18 16.62
C PRO A 34 4.97 -9.52 15.80
N THR A 35 4.97 -10.64 15.06
CA THR A 35 6.09 -11.05 14.19
C THR A 35 5.63 -11.29 12.74
N ILE A 36 6.59 -11.36 11.82
CA ILE A 36 6.32 -11.70 10.41
C ILE A 36 5.83 -13.15 10.29
N GLU A 37 6.39 -14.04 11.11
CA GLU A 37 5.98 -15.43 11.24
C GLU A 37 4.52 -15.53 11.67
N ASP A 38 4.11 -14.77 12.68
CA ASP A 38 2.70 -14.68 13.10
C ASP A 38 1.79 -14.24 11.94
N LEU A 39 2.20 -13.21 11.18
CA LEU A 39 1.41 -12.72 10.05
C LEU A 39 1.26 -13.78 8.96
N LYS A 40 2.31 -14.56 8.68
CA LYS A 40 2.28 -15.64 7.69
C LYS A 40 1.36 -16.79 8.12
N GLU A 41 1.36 -17.13 9.40
CA GLU A 41 0.60 -18.27 9.94
C GLU A 41 -0.86 -17.93 10.25
N LYS A 42 -1.12 -16.70 10.71
CA LYS A 42 -2.43 -16.28 11.24
C LYS A 42 -3.16 -15.29 10.34
N GLY A 43 -2.47 -14.65 9.41
CA GLY A 43 -3.09 -13.72 8.45
C GLY A 43 -4.16 -14.42 7.62
N GLN A 44 -5.32 -13.78 7.48
CA GLN A 44 -6.44 -14.32 6.71
C GLN A 44 -6.79 -13.38 5.56
N PHE A 45 -7.04 -13.97 4.40
CA PHE A 45 -7.51 -13.26 3.22
C PHE A 45 -8.98 -13.52 2.98
N VAL A 46 -9.66 -12.53 2.41
CA VAL A 46 -11.01 -12.66 1.88
C VAL A 46 -11.01 -12.27 0.41
N LYS A 47 -11.84 -12.96 -0.38
CA LYS A 47 -11.99 -12.63 -1.79
C LYS A 47 -12.90 -11.41 -1.93
N ILE A 48 -12.44 -10.41 -2.69
CA ILE A 48 -13.20 -9.19 -2.96
C ILE A 48 -13.64 -9.11 -4.42
N SER A 49 -14.68 -8.33 -4.69
CA SER A 49 -15.14 -8.00 -6.04
C SER A 49 -14.41 -6.77 -6.60
N ALA A 50 -14.60 -6.48 -7.89
CA ALA A 50 -14.09 -5.23 -8.49
C ALA A 50 -14.74 -3.97 -7.86
N ALA A 51 -16.00 -4.07 -7.42
CA ALA A 51 -16.67 -2.97 -6.71
C ALA A 51 -16.01 -2.70 -5.35
N ALA A 52 -15.72 -3.77 -4.60
CA ALA A 52 -15.02 -3.66 -3.32
C ALA A 52 -13.57 -3.15 -3.49
N LEU A 53 -12.92 -3.45 -4.62
CA LEU A 53 -11.61 -2.86 -4.94
C LEU A 53 -11.72 -1.34 -5.10
N ARG A 54 -12.70 -0.85 -5.89
CA ARG A 54 -12.96 0.60 -6.02
C ARG A 54 -13.29 1.24 -4.67
N GLU A 55 -14.07 0.55 -3.84
CA GLU A 55 -14.40 1.01 -2.49
C GLU A 55 -13.16 1.10 -1.59
N SER A 56 -12.19 0.19 -1.73
CA SER A 56 -10.97 0.16 -0.92
C SER A 56 -10.04 1.34 -1.20
N HIS A 57 -10.07 1.89 -2.41
CA HIS A 57 -9.32 3.10 -2.77
C HIS A 57 -10.13 4.36 -2.40
N PRO A 58 -9.48 5.52 -2.14
CA PRO A 58 -10.17 6.79 -2.11
C PRO A 58 -11.05 6.97 -3.35
N HIS A 59 -12.34 7.21 -3.14
CA HIS A 59 -13.33 7.41 -4.19
C HIS A 59 -14.25 8.57 -3.82
N ASP A 60 -14.85 9.19 -4.84
CA ASP A 60 -15.81 10.29 -4.71
C ASP A 60 -15.29 11.52 -3.93
N ILE A 61 -13.98 11.78 -4.03
CA ILE A 61 -13.27 12.93 -3.45
C ILE A 61 -12.20 13.47 -4.40
N HIS A 62 -11.97 14.78 -4.37
CA HIS A 62 -10.84 15.41 -5.06
C HIS A 62 -9.63 15.51 -4.11
N ILE A 63 -8.56 14.79 -4.43
CA ILE A 63 -7.31 14.83 -3.66
C ILE A 63 -6.57 16.13 -4.00
N THR A 64 -6.47 17.04 -3.03
CA THR A 64 -5.82 18.36 -3.21
C THR A 64 -4.37 18.40 -2.74
N LYS A 65 -3.92 17.34 -2.07
CA LYS A 65 -2.54 17.19 -1.57
C LYS A 65 -2.13 15.73 -1.67
N GLU A 66 -0.94 15.50 -2.21
CA GLU A 66 -0.38 14.15 -2.30
C GLU A 66 -0.06 13.58 -0.91
N ALA A 67 -0.36 12.29 -0.74
CA ALA A 67 0.07 11.51 0.40
C ALA A 67 1.41 10.84 0.08
N PRO A 68 2.34 10.74 1.06
CA PRO A 68 3.67 10.18 0.83
C PRO A 68 3.67 8.67 0.52
N ASN A 69 2.56 7.98 0.77
CA ASN A 69 2.37 6.54 0.60
C ASN A 69 1.17 6.17 -0.28
N TYR A 70 0.56 7.15 -0.95
CA TYR A 70 -0.56 6.90 -1.85
C TYR A 70 -0.48 7.84 -3.05
N SER A 71 -0.21 7.27 -4.22
CA SER A 71 -0.19 7.97 -5.50
C SER A 71 -1.09 7.21 -6.47
N ILE A 72 -1.87 7.95 -7.25
CA ILE A 72 -2.61 7.39 -8.38
C ILE A 72 -1.67 7.58 -9.57
N GLU A 73 -1.21 6.49 -10.18
CA GLU A 73 -0.57 6.58 -11.49
C GLU A 73 -1.68 6.82 -12.52
N GLU A 74 -1.60 7.96 -13.23
CA GLU A 74 -2.33 8.16 -14.49
C GLU A 74 -1.69 7.34 -15.62
#